data_AF-A0A7K3Z4Y1-F1
#
_entry.id   AF-A0A7K3Z4Y1-F1
#
_cell.length_a   1.000
_cell.length_b   1.000
_cell.length_c   1.000
_cell.angle_alpha   90.00
_cell.angle_beta   90.00
_cell.angle_gamma   90.00
#
_symmetry.space_group_name_H-M   'P 1'
#
loop_
_entity.id
_entity.type
_entity.pdbx_description
1 polymer ?
#
loop_
_entity_poly.entity_id
_entity_poly.type
_entity_poly.pdbx_seq_one_letter_code
_entity_poly.pdbx_strand_id
1 'polypeptide(L)' 'MCELKKNQAPITVEDKAVCEVLSWVTHYLDDAKYYKAQGKFETSLTSVAYCEGLLDALRLIGAVNFEWPTKQQEKE' A
#
# COMPACT_ATOMS: atom_id res chain seq x y z
N MET A 1 -13.39 -17.61 -6.78
CA MET A 1 -13.19 -16.18 -7.08
C MET A 1 -14.19 -15.79 -8.14
N CYS A 2 -15.03 -14.78 -7.89
CA CYS A 2 -15.91 -14.24 -8.93
C CYS A 2 -15.05 -13.60 -10.04
N GLU A 3 -15.53 -13.64 -11.28
CA GLU A 3 -14.86 -12.99 -12.41
C GLU A 3 -14.65 -11.49 -12.13
N LEU A 4 -13.42 -11.02 -12.36
CA LEU A 4 -13.07 -9.62 -12.24
C LEU A 4 -13.70 -8.84 -13.41
N LYS A 5 -14.56 -7.87 -13.09
CA LYS A 5 -15.20 -7.00 -14.08
C LYS A 5 -14.64 -5.58 -13.93
N LYS A 6 -14.08 -5.05 -15.02
CA LYS A 6 -13.62 -3.67 -15.09
C LYS A 6 -14.80 -2.73 -15.31
N ASN A 7 -14.91 -1.67 -14.52
CA ASN A 7 -15.84 -0.58 -14.80
C ASN A 7 -15.40 0.19 -16.05
N GLN A 8 -16.34 0.42 -16.98
CA GLN A 8 -16.05 1.13 -18.23
C GLN A 8 -16.13 2.65 -18.11
N ALA A 9 -16.77 3.16 -17.04
CA ALA A 9 -16.91 4.60 -16.77
C ALA A 9 -15.59 5.20 -16.22
N PRO A 10 -15.37 6.52 -16.41
CA PRO A 10 -14.30 7.24 -15.73
C PRO A 10 -14.37 7.03 -14.21
N ILE A 11 -13.22 6.80 -13.59
CA ILE A 11 -13.11 6.62 -12.14
C ILE A 11 -12.87 8.01 -11.52
N THR A 12 -13.81 8.46 -10.70
CA THR A 12 -13.60 9.60 -9.80
C THR A 12 -13.23 9.07 -8.43
N VAL A 13 -12.10 9.51 -7.88
CA VAL A 13 -11.64 9.08 -6.56
C VAL A 13 -11.91 10.21 -5.57
N GLU A 14 -12.71 9.93 -4.55
CA GLU A 14 -12.98 10.89 -3.48
C GLU A 14 -11.80 10.95 -2.50
N ASP A 15 -11.49 12.16 -2.02
CA ASP A 15 -10.43 12.38 -1.03
C ASP A 15 -10.60 11.52 0.24
N LYS A 16 -11.85 11.36 0.69
CA LYS A 16 -12.19 10.50 1.83
C LYS A 16 -11.77 9.04 1.59
N ALA A 17 -11.97 8.52 0.37
CA ALA A 17 -11.58 7.16 0.02
C ALA A 17 -10.05 7.02 -0.02
N VAL A 18 -9.34 8.04 -0.51
CA VAL A 18 -7.86 8.07 -0.46
C VAL A 18 -7.38 8.05 0.99
N CYS A 19 -7.95 8.90 1.85
CA CYS A 19 -7.61 8.95 3.28
C CYS A 19 -7.87 7.63 4.00
N GLU A 20 -8.96 6.95 3.67
CA GLU A 20 -9.29 5.64 4.23
C GLU A 20 -8.27 4.57 3.82
N VAL A 21 -7.88 4.52 2.54
CA VAL A 21 -6.81 3.60 2.08
C VAL A 21 -5.48 3.93 2.75
N LEU A 22 -5.12 5.22 2.90
CA LEU A 22 -3.91 5.63 3.61
C LEU A 22 -3.93 5.24 5.10
N SER A 23 -5.10 5.24 5.73
CA SER A 23 -5.25 4.71 7.09
C SER A 23 -4.97 3.21 7.13
N TRP A 24 -5.47 2.44 6.16
CA TRP A 24 -5.14 1.01 6.05
C TRP A 24 -3.64 0.79 5.87
N VAL A 25 -2.99 1.54 4.98
CA VAL A 25 -1.53 1.48 4.79
C VAL A 25 -0.79 1.69 6.12
N THR A 26 -1.22 2.66 6.92
CA THR A 26 -0.61 2.93 8.23
C THR A 26 -0.80 1.76 9.19
N HIS A 27 -2.03 1.23 9.30
CA HIS A 27 -2.32 0.09 10.19
C HIS A 27 -1.56 -1.18 9.78
N TYR A 28 -1.52 -1.51 8.48
CA TYR A 28 -0.80 -2.70 8.00
C TYR A 28 0.72 -2.55 8.12
N LEU A 29 1.26 -1.33 8.06
CA LEU A 29 2.68 -1.07 8.34
C LEU A 29 2.98 -1.32 9.82
N ASP A 30 2.09 -0.90 10.71
CA ASP A 30 2.25 -1.17 12.15
C ASP A 30 2.11 -2.66 12.46
N ASP A 31 1.20 -3.38 11.79
CA ASP A 31 1.13 -4.84 11.84
C ASP A 31 2.42 -5.49 11.36
N ALA A 32 2.99 -5.01 10.24
CA ALA A 32 4.24 -5.53 9.71
C ALA A 32 5.39 -5.40 10.73
N LYS A 33 5.50 -4.24 11.38
CA LYS A 33 6.48 -4.00 12.46
C LYS A 33 6.21 -4.89 13.67
N TYR A 34 4.94 -5.03 14.07
CA TYR A 34 4.54 -5.89 15.19
C TYR A 34 4.91 -7.36 14.94
N TYR A 35 4.51 -7.93 13.79
CA TYR A 35 4.80 -9.32 13.48
C TYR A 35 6.29 -9.59 13.29
N LYS A 36 7.04 -8.63 12.75
CA LYS A 36 8.51 -8.71 12.68
C LYS A 36 9.12 -8.82 14.07
N ALA A 37 8.70 -7.98 15.01
CA ALA A 37 9.22 -7.97 16.38
C ALA A 37 8.93 -9.29 17.11
N GLN A 38 7.84 -9.98 16.75
CA GLN A 38 7.45 -11.28 17.29
C GLN A 38 8.09 -12.48 16.56
N GLY A 39 8.99 -12.25 15.59
CA GLY A 39 9.63 -13.31 14.79
C GLY A 39 8.72 -13.97 13.76
N LYS A 40 7.53 -13.42 13.50
CA LYS A 40 6.56 -13.91 12.51
C LYS A 40 6.83 -13.26 11.16
N PHE A 41 7.91 -13.67 10.50
CA PHE A 41 8.43 -12.98 9.32
C PHE A 41 7.52 -13.10 8.09
N GLU A 42 6.85 -14.23 7.90
CA GLU A 42 5.94 -14.44 6.76
C GLU A 42 4.72 -13.51 6.85
N THR A 43 4.14 -13.40 8.06
CA THR A 43 3.03 -12.48 8.30
C THR A 43 3.48 -11.03 8.17
N SER A 44 4.64 -10.69 8.73
CA SER A 44 5.23 -9.36 8.59
C SER A 44 5.44 -8.96 7.12
N LEU A 45 6.04 -9.87 6.33
CA LEU A 45 6.30 -9.66 4.92
C LEU A 45 4.99 -9.49 4.13
N THR A 46 3.97 -10.29 4.45
CA THR A 46 2.65 -10.18 3.83
C THR A 46 1.99 -8.84 4.16
N SER A 47 2.07 -8.38 5.41
CA SER A 47 1.52 -7.08 5.83
C SER A 47 2.19 -5.90 5.13
N VAL A 48 3.52 -5.88 5.02
CA VAL A 48 4.23 -4.78 4.32
C VAL A 48 3.99 -4.81 2.80
N ALA A 49 3.98 -6.00 2.18
CA ALA A 49 3.69 -6.13 0.75
C ALA A 49 2.28 -5.63 0.40
N TYR A 50 1.31 -5.81 1.30
CA TYR A 50 -0.03 -5.24 1.13
C TYR A 50 -0.01 -3.70 1.18
N CYS A 51 0.76 -3.10 2.11
CA CYS A 51 0.93 -1.65 2.18
C CYS A 51 1.50 -1.07 0.90
N GLU A 52 2.60 -1.67 0.42
CA GLU A 52 3.31 -1.24 -0.79
C GLU A 52 2.38 -1.33 -2.01
N GLY A 53 1.64 -2.44 -2.15
CA GLY A 53 0.67 -2.61 -3.24
C GLY A 53 -0.46 -1.59 -3.23
N LEU A 54 -0.99 -1.22 -2.05
CA LEU A 54 -1.99 -0.15 -1.92
C LEU A 54 -1.43 1.21 -2.33
N LEU A 55 -0.22 1.55 -1.87
CA LEU A 55 0.45 2.81 -2.21
C LEU A 55 0.76 2.90 -3.71
N ASP A 56 1.28 1.83 -4.30
CA ASP A 56 1.56 1.75 -5.73
C ASP A 56 0.28 1.89 -6.56
N ALA A 57 -0.83 1.28 -6.12
CA ALA A 57 -2.12 1.43 -6.79
C ALA A 57 -2.66 2.87 -6.72
N LEU A 58 -2.58 3.52 -5.55
CA LEU A 58 -2.95 4.93 -5.41
C LEU A 58 -2.09 5.84 -6.29
N ARG A 59 -0.78 5.56 -6.40
CA ARG A 59 0.12 6.30 -7.28
C ARG A 59 -0.24 6.09 -8.75
N LEU A 60 -0.54 4.85 -9.15
CA LEU A 60 -0.90 4.50 -10.52
C LEU A 60 -2.15 5.24 -11.00
N ILE A 61 -3.13 5.45 -10.13
CA ILE A 61 -4.35 6.20 -10.44
C ILE A 61 -4.22 7.72 -10.24
N GLY A 62 -3.02 8.20 -9.88
CA GLY A 62 -2.72 9.62 -9.69
C GLY A 62 -3.28 10.24 -8.40
N ALA A 63 -3.69 9.42 -7.42
CA ALA A 63 -4.25 9.90 -6.15
C ALA A 63 -3.18 10.36 -5.15
N VAL A 64 -1.94 9.87 -5.28
CA VAL A 64 -0.80 10.25 -4.43
C VAL A 64 0.46 10.38 -5.28
N ASN A 65 1.46 11.11 -4.77
CA ASN A 65 2.75 11.28 -5.42
C ASN A 65 3.89 10.99 -4.44
N PHE A 66 4.70 9.95 -4.73
CA PHE A 66 5.87 9.59 -3.94
C PHE A 66 6.83 8.72 -4.77
N GLU A 67 8.07 8.59 -4.28
CA GLU A 67 9.11 7.75 -4.85
C GLU A 67 9.60 6.74 -3.81
N TRP A 68 9.87 5.50 -4.26
CA TRP A 68 10.54 4.51 -3.43
C TRP A 68 12.05 4.80 -3.42
N PRO A 69 12.73 4.59 -2.28
CA PRO A 69 14.17 4.77 -2.21
C PRO A 69 14.85 3.82 -3.19
N THR A 70 15.74 4.36 -4.03
CA THR A 70 16.58 3.54 -4.90
C THR A 70 17.89 3.22 -4.19
N LYS A 71 18.56 2.13 -4.58
CA LYS A 71 19.82 1.64 -3.97
C LYS A 71 20.95 2.68 -3.87
N GLN A 72 20.83 3.83 -4.53
CA GLN A 72 21.80 4.92 -4.44
C GLN A 72 21.60 5.82 -3.21
N GLN A 73 20.42 5.82 -2.59
CA GLN A 73 20.07 6.70 -1.46
C GLN A 73 20.30 6.08 -0.07
N GLU A 74 20.59 4.77 0.03
CA GLU A 74 20.81 4.08 1.32
C GLU A 74 22.22 4.28 1.90
N LYS A 75 23.08 5.09 1.27
CA LYS A 75 24.50 5.27 1.64
C LYS A 75 24.88 6.66 2.16
N GLU A 76 23.93 7.56 2.37
CA GLU A 76 24.18 8.90 2.93
C GLU A 76 23.80 9.02 4.41
#